data_AF-A0A918U4H7-F1
#
_entry.id   AF-A0A918U4H7-F1
#
_cell.length_a   1.000
_cell.length_b   1.000
_cell.length_c   1.000
_cell.angle_alpha   90.00
_cell.angle_beta   90.00
_cell.angle_gamma   90.00
#
_symmetry.space_group_name_H-M   'P 1'
#
loop_
_entity.id
_entity.type
_entity.pdbx_description
1 polymer ?
#
loop_
_entity_poly.entity_id
_entity_poly.type
_entity_poly.pdbx_seq_one_letter_code
_entity_poly.pdbx_strand_id
1 'polypeptide(L)' 'MSEPGHAPTPGTDKDRPGGWCHWHEGPSGTALLVGAHERNSGPPFALYACAPCREQRGLTPLA' A
#
# COMPACT_ATOMS: atom_id res chain seq x y z
N MET A 1 5.88 -17.45 -34.74
CA MET A 1 5.82 -16.10 -34.15
C MET A 1 5.04 -16.29 -32.85
N SER A 2 5.76 -16.59 -31.77
CA SER A 2 5.16 -17.08 -30.52
C SER A 2 5.35 -16.03 -29.45
N GLU A 3 4.22 -15.66 -28.86
CA GLU A 3 4.04 -14.64 -27.82
C GLU A 3 4.93 -14.93 -26.60
N PRO A 4 5.55 -13.92 -25.96
CA PRO A 4 6.18 -14.11 -24.66
C PRO A 4 5.10 -14.37 -23.61
N GLY A 5 5.17 -15.56 -23.01
CA GLY A 5 4.31 -15.98 -21.92
C GLY A 5 4.34 -14.98 -20.77
N HIS A 6 3.13 -14.59 -20.34
CA HIS A 6 2.90 -13.86 -19.10
C HIS A 6 3.58 -14.60 -17.95
N ALA A 7 4.67 -14.03 -17.43
CA ALA A 7 5.30 -14.51 -16.21
C ALA A 7 4.28 -14.43 -15.05
N PRO A 8 4.26 -15.40 -14.13
CA PRO A 8 3.44 -15.31 -12.94
C PRO A 8 3.86 -14.09 -12.13
N THR A 9 2.95 -13.12 -12.00
CA THR A 9 3.17 -11.92 -11.20
C THR A 9 3.38 -12.31 -9.74
N PRO A 10 4.40 -11.76 -9.06
CA PRO A 10 4.67 -12.13 -7.68
C PRO A 10 3.52 -11.70 -6.78
N GLY A 11 2.99 -12.68 -6.06
CA GLY A 11 2.47 -12.50 -4.70
C GLY A 11 1.11 -11.83 -4.61
N THR A 12 0.06 -12.57 -4.94
CA THR A 12 -1.23 -12.42 -4.29
C THR A 12 -1.09 -12.71 -2.79
N ASP A 13 -0.57 -11.74 -2.03
CA ASP A 13 -0.78 -11.64 -0.59
C ASP A 13 -2.23 -11.14 -0.40
N LYS A 14 -3.19 -12.03 -0.68
CA LYS A 14 -4.64 -11.77 -0.51
C LYS A 14 -5.18 -12.34 0.81
N ASP A 15 -4.33 -12.95 1.64
CA ASP A 15 -4.77 -13.69 2.83
C ASP A 15 -4.41 -13.03 4.17
N ARG A 16 -3.44 -12.11 4.20
CA ARG A 16 -3.37 -11.17 5.33
C ARG A 16 -4.50 -10.15 5.13
N PRO A 17 -5.22 -9.70 6.17
CA PRO A 17 -6.10 -8.54 6.05
C PRO A 17 -5.23 -7.34 5.62
N GLY A 18 -5.09 -7.19 4.30
CA GLY A 18 -4.19 -6.22 3.70
C GLY A 18 -4.73 -4.85 4.00
N GLY A 19 -3.87 -3.96 4.49
CA GLY A 19 -4.25 -2.57 4.69
C GLY A 19 -4.62 -1.89 3.37
N TRP A 20 -5.37 -0.80 3.46
CA TRP A 20 -5.69 0.05 2.32
C TRP A 20 -4.53 1.00 2.01
N CYS A 21 -3.99 0.98 0.79
CA CYS A 21 -3.00 1.96 0.36
C CYS A 21 -3.69 3.25 -0.10
N HIS A 22 -3.35 4.37 0.54
CA HIS A 22 -3.92 5.68 0.22
C HIS A 22 -3.31 6.32 -1.03
N TRP A 23 -2.20 5.80 -1.55
CA TRP A 23 -1.48 6.39 -2.69
C TRP A 23 -1.84 5.79 -4.05
N HIS A 24 -2.27 4.52 -4.08
CA HIS A 24 -2.83 3.88 -5.28
C HIS A 24 -4.32 3.58 -5.14
N GLU A 25 -4.90 3.92 -3.98
CA GLU A 25 -6.33 3.78 -3.68
C GLU A 25 -6.83 2.34 -3.86
N GLY A 26 -6.23 1.40 -3.12
CA GLY A 26 -6.58 -0.01 -3.26
C GLY A 26 -6.02 -0.90 -2.15
N PRO A 27 -6.53 -2.15 -2.02
CA PRO A 27 -6.04 -3.10 -1.02
C PRO A 27 -4.59 -3.49 -1.29
N SER A 28 -3.81 -3.68 -0.22
CA SER A 28 -2.46 -4.21 -0.32
C SER A 28 -2.02 -4.92 0.95
N GLY A 29 -1.54 -6.17 0.80
CA GLY A 29 -0.95 -6.95 1.88
C GLY A 29 0.30 -6.34 2.54
N THR A 30 0.94 -5.38 1.86
CA THR A 30 2.17 -4.71 2.33
C THR A 30 1.93 -3.29 2.83
N ALA A 31 0.67 -2.86 2.96
CA ALA A 31 0.34 -1.52 3.46
C ALA A 31 0.75 -1.35 4.93
N LEU A 32 1.61 -0.37 5.20
CA LEU A 32 2.06 0.02 6.54
C LEU A 32 1.68 1.48 6.82
N LEU A 33 1.50 1.81 8.10
CA LEU A 33 1.22 3.18 8.53
C LEU A 33 2.42 4.07 8.20
N VAL A 34 2.20 5.15 7.46
CA VAL A 34 3.25 6.13 7.08
C VAL A 34 2.93 7.55 7.55
N GLY A 35 1.74 7.77 8.09
CA GLY A 35 1.32 9.08 8.58
C GLY A 35 0.03 8.98 9.39
N ALA A 36 -0.15 9.92 10.31
CA ALA A 36 -1.45 10.23 10.88
C ALA A 36 -1.71 11.72 10.63
N HIS A 37 -2.85 12.04 10.02
CA HIS A 37 -3.20 13.43 9.75
C HIS A 37 -4.27 13.86 10.73
N GLU A 38 -4.03 14.99 11.40
CA GLU A 38 -5.04 15.63 12.21
C GLU A 38 -6.17 16.17 11.34
N ARG A 39 -7.40 16.02 11.82
CA ARG A 39 -8.59 16.59 11.19
C ARG A 39 -9.07 17.76 12.05
N ASN A 40 -9.56 18.82 11.41
CA ASN A 40 -10.11 20.00 12.09
C ASN A 40 -11.26 19.64 13.07
N SER A 41 -12.03 18.58 12.77
CA SER A 41 -13.04 18.04 13.67
C SER A 41 -13.17 16.52 13.51
N GLY A 42 -13.24 15.80 14.62
CA GLY A 42 -13.27 14.33 14.68
C GLY A 42 -11.90 13.68 14.87
N PRO A 43 -11.86 12.33 14.95
CA PRO A 43 -10.62 11.60 15.19
C PRO A 43 -9.63 11.74 14.01
N PRO A 44 -8.31 11.68 14.29
CA PRO A 44 -7.28 11.69 13.26
C PRO A 44 -7.42 10.48 12.35
N PHE A 45 -7.00 10.61 11.09
CA PHE A 45 -7.01 9.50 10.14
C PHE A 45 -5.59 9.03 9.84
N ALA A 46 -5.45 7.71 9.78
CA ALA A 46 -4.20 7.03 9.52
C ALA A 46 -4.00 6.83 8.01
N LEU A 47 -2.83 7.23 7.52
CA LEU A 47 -2.38 7.03 6.15
C LEU A 47 -1.52 5.78 6.08
N TYR A 48 -1.91 4.85 5.22
CA TYR A 48 -1.17 3.63 4.96
C TYR A 48 -0.69 3.62 3.51
N ALA A 49 0.54 3.13 3.28
CA ALA A 49 1.13 2.99 1.96
C ALA A 49 1.71 1.59 1.80
N CYS A 50 1.52 0.96 0.65
CA CYS A 50 2.15 -0.31 0.28
C CYS A 50 3.64 -0.14 -0.03
N ALA A 51 4.43 -1.21 -0.01
CA ALA A 51 5.87 -1.18 -0.29
C ALA A 51 6.25 -0.39 -1.56
N PRO A 52 5.68 -0.68 -2.75
CA PRO A 52 6.06 0.04 -3.96
C PRO A 52 5.68 1.52 -3.91
N CYS A 53 4.56 1.89 -3.27
CA CYS A 53 4.19 3.30 -3.10
C CYS A 53 5.12 4.04 -2.15
N ARG A 54 5.62 3.36 -1.10
CA ARG A 54 6.60 3.94 -0.18
C ARG A 54 7.93 4.22 -0.87
N GLU A 55 8.44 3.25 -1.62
CA GLU A 55 9.73 3.36 -2.33
C GLU A 55 9.71 4.47 -3.38
N GLN A 56 8.65 4.52 -4.20
CA GLN A 56 8.52 5.54 -5.26
C GLN A 56 8.41 6.98 -4.72
N ARG A 57 8.01 7.15 -3.46
CA ARG A 57 7.70 8.46 -2.87
C ARG A 57 8.58 8.81 -1.68
N GLY A 58 9.53 7.93 -1.31
CA GLY A 58 10.38 8.10 -0.13
C GLY A 58 9.60 8.14 1.19
N LEU A 59 8.49 7.40 1.30
CA LEU A 59 7.68 7.38 2.53
C LEU A 59 8.28 6.42 3.55
N THR A 60 8.48 6.90 4.78
CA THR A 60 8.96 6.09 5.90
C THR A 60 7.79 5.56 6.72
N PRO A 61 7.70 4.24 6.98
CA PRO A 61 6.74 3.68 7.93
C PRO A 61 6.92 4.27 9.35
N LEU A 62 5.83 4.42 10.08
CA LEU A 62 5.84 4.95 11.45
C LEU A 62 6.14 3.89 12.53
N ALA A 63 6.08 2.59 12.21
CA ALA A 63 6.59 1.46 13.01
C ALA A 63 6.58 0.17 12.18
#